data_AF-A0AA37VZ63-F1
#
_entry.id   AF-A0AA37VZ63-F1
#
_cell.length_a   1.000
_cell.length_b   1.000
_cell.length_c   1.000
_cell.angle_alpha   90.00
_cell.angle_beta   90.00
_cell.angle_gamma   90.00
#
_symmetry.space_group_name_H-M   'P 1'
#
loop_
_entity.id
_entity.type
_entity.pdbx_description
1 polymer ?
#
loop_
_entity_poly.entity_id
_entity_poly.type
_entity_poly.pdbx_seq_one_letter_code
_entity_poly.pdbx_strand_id
1 'polypeptide(L)'
;MDVNGRDMIVLTKTDRSARGLPVPLRELAMITAMRAIHLREHLAAGRPLVDADLLLSRADGTAHPVHDYSREFSSQHNAAGLKAITLGNLRHSNISRMRAAGIAADVVAAWHGHPERHDDGRLWPGDRHSPTAASSVFSSAVGQC
;
A
#
# COMPACT_ATOMS: atom_id res chain seq x y z
N MET A 1 -14.31 -8.31 -0.36
CA MET A 1 -15.08 -9.26 0.45
C MET A 1 -15.81 -10.23 -0.45
N ASP A 2 -15.94 -11.48 -0.05
CA ASP A 2 -16.84 -12.44 -0.72
C ASP A 2 -18.31 -12.09 -0.46
N VAL A 3 -19.22 -12.85 -1.07
CA VAL A 3 -20.68 -12.73 -0.85
C VAL A 3 -21.10 -12.98 0.60
N ASN A 4 -20.20 -13.48 1.45
CA ASN A 4 -20.41 -13.74 2.87
C ASN A 4 -19.71 -12.71 3.79
N GLY A 5 -19.17 -11.62 3.24
CA GLY A 5 -18.53 -10.56 4.03
C GLY A 5 -17.13 -10.91 4.55
N ARG A 6 -16.47 -11.95 4.02
CA ARG A 6 -15.10 -12.31 4.38
C ARG A 6 -14.08 -11.62 3.49
N ASP A 7 -13.00 -11.15 4.09
CA ASP A 7 -11.87 -10.63 3.35
C ASP A 7 -11.21 -11.76 2.54
N MET A 8 -11.11 -11.56 1.23
CA MET A 8 -10.48 -12.50 0.31
C MET A 8 -9.33 -11.82 -0.40
N ILE A 9 -8.19 -12.51 -0.45
CA ILE A 9 -7.09 -12.17 -1.36
C ILE A 9 -7.48 -12.72 -2.71
N VAL A 10 -7.87 -11.84 -3.63
CA VAL A 10 -8.25 -12.22 -4.99
C VAL A 10 -7.15 -11.76 -5.92
N LEU A 11 -6.62 -12.69 -6.74
CA LEU A 11 -5.71 -12.32 -7.81
C LEU A 11 -6.43 -11.38 -8.78
N THR A 12 -5.69 -10.43 -9.33
CA THR A 12 -6.25 -9.47 -10.28
C THR A 12 -6.85 -10.21 -11.47
N LYS A 13 -8.13 -9.95 -11.77
CA LYS A 13 -8.87 -10.59 -12.87
C LYS A 13 -8.20 -10.40 -14.24
N THR A 14 -7.36 -9.37 -14.36
CA THR A 14 -6.58 -9.02 -15.55
C THR A 14 -5.25 -8.40 -15.10
N ASP A 15 -4.18 -8.57 -15.89
CA ASP A 15 -2.86 -7.96 -15.61
C ASP A 15 -2.89 -6.42 -15.55
N ARG A 16 -3.97 -5.80 -16.05
CA ARG A 16 -4.17 -4.34 -16.11
C ARG A 16 -4.01 -3.60 -14.76
N SER A 17 -4.18 -4.29 -13.63
CA SER A 17 -4.02 -3.68 -12.29
C SER A 17 -2.71 -4.06 -11.58
N ALA A 18 -1.91 -4.97 -12.16
CA ALA A 18 -0.58 -5.30 -11.67
C ALA A 18 0.38 -4.15 -12.00
N ARG A 19 1.18 -3.72 -11.03
CA ARG A 19 2.15 -2.64 -11.22
C ARG A 19 3.33 -2.77 -10.28
N GLY A 20 4.52 -2.48 -10.79
CA GLY A 20 5.72 -2.29 -9.98
C GLY A 20 5.72 -0.87 -9.41
N LEU A 21 5.76 -0.75 -8.08
CA LEU A 21 5.90 0.53 -7.39
C LEU A 21 7.27 0.57 -6.70
N PRO A 22 8.10 1.61 -6.94
CA PRO A 22 9.31 1.80 -6.16
C PRO A 22 8.96 2.01 -4.69
N VAL A 23 9.53 1.18 -3.84
CA VAL A 23 9.38 1.32 -2.39
C VAL A 23 10.51 2.22 -1.89
N PRO A 24 10.21 3.35 -1.23
CA PRO A 24 11.26 4.20 -0.68
C PRO A 24 12.04 3.50 0.44
N LEU A 25 13.26 3.97 0.71
CA LEU A 25 14.18 3.32 1.64
C LEU A 25 13.61 3.12 3.05
N ARG A 26 12.88 4.11 3.57
CA ARG A 26 12.26 4.02 4.90
C ARG A 26 11.24 2.89 4.96
N GLU A 27 10.33 2.84 3.99
CA GLU A 27 9.30 1.81 3.90
C GLU A 27 9.91 0.43 3.63
N LEU A 28 10.97 0.36 2.81
CA LEU A 28 11.73 -0.87 2.59
C LEU A 28 12.35 -1.38 3.90
N ALA A 29 12.91 -0.49 4.73
CA ALA A 29 13.45 -0.85 6.03
C ALA A 29 12.36 -1.40 6.97
N MET A 30 11.18 -0.77 7.00
CA MET A 30 10.02 -1.26 7.77
C MET A 30 9.58 -2.65 7.31
N ILE A 31 9.43 -2.86 5.99
CA ILE A 31 9.04 -4.16 5.42
C ILE A 31 10.09 -5.23 5.73
N THR A 32 11.38 -4.88 5.66
CA THR A 32 12.48 -5.79 5.99
C THR A 32 12.44 -6.19 7.47
N ALA A 33 12.18 -5.25 8.36
CA ALA A 33 12.02 -5.51 9.80
C ALA A 33 10.80 -6.42 10.07
N MET A 34 9.67 -6.17 9.41
CA MET A 34 8.48 -7.03 9.48
C MET A 34 8.80 -8.46 9.04
N ARG A 35 9.51 -8.62 7.90
CA ARG A 35 9.93 -9.94 7.41
C ARG A 35 10.82 -10.68 8.43
N ALA A 36 11.70 -9.95 9.12
CA ALA A 36 12.55 -10.55 10.16
C ALA A 36 11.75 -11.02 11.39
N ILE A 37 10.69 -10.29 11.77
CA ILE A 37 9.76 -10.74 12.82
C ILE A 37 9.04 -12.00 12.38
N HIS A 38 8.47 -11.98 11.18
CA HIS A 38 7.70 -13.09 10.66
C HIS A 38 8.54 -14.37 10.50
N LEU A 39 9.80 -14.23 10.08
CA LEU A 39 10.75 -15.35 10.05
C LEU A 39 10.95 -15.97 11.44
N ARG A 40 11.07 -15.15 12.51
CA ARG A 40 11.22 -15.68 13.88
C ARG A 40 9.96 -16.40 14.34
N GLU A 41 8.78 -15.88 14.03
CA GLU A 41 7.49 -16.51 14.35
C GLU A 41 7.34 -17.87 13.63
N HIS A 42 7.69 -17.92 12.35
CA HIS A 42 7.67 -19.15 11.55
C HIS A 42 8.63 -20.20 12.10
N LEU A 43 9.88 -19.80 12.42
CA LEU A 43 10.87 -20.69 13.02
C LEU A 43 10.40 -21.22 14.39
N ALA A 44 9.82 -20.36 15.23
CA ALA A 44 9.26 -20.78 16.51
C ALA A 44 8.08 -21.76 16.34
N ALA A 45 7.33 -21.64 15.24
CA ALA A 45 6.27 -22.57 14.86
C ALA A 45 6.76 -23.82 14.11
N GLY A 46 8.07 -23.98 13.90
CA GLY A 46 8.66 -25.12 13.19
C GLY A 46 8.33 -25.15 11.69
N ARG A 47 8.03 -24.00 11.09
CA ARG A 47 7.70 -23.86 9.66
C ARG A 47 8.71 -22.95 8.96
N PRO A 48 9.13 -23.24 7.72
CA PRO A 48 9.92 -22.31 6.93
C PRO A 48 9.06 -21.10 6.50
N LEU A 49 9.70 -19.97 6.25
CA LEU A 49 9.10 -18.84 5.55
C LEU A 49 9.25 -19.06 4.03
N VAL A 50 8.15 -19.02 3.29
CA VAL A 50 8.10 -19.18 1.83
C VAL A 50 7.66 -17.89 1.15
N ASP A 51 7.94 -17.74 -0.15
CA ASP A 51 7.63 -16.50 -0.89
C ASP A 51 6.13 -16.18 -0.96
N ALA A 52 5.27 -17.19 -0.80
CA ALA A 52 3.82 -17.02 -0.78
C ALA A 52 3.27 -16.57 0.59
N ASP A 53 4.10 -16.51 1.63
CA ASP A 53 3.67 -16.10 2.97
C ASP A 53 3.34 -14.61 3.01
N LEU A 54 2.31 -14.28 3.78
CA LEU A 54 1.80 -12.92 3.88
C LEU A 54 2.62 -12.13 4.91
N LEU A 55 3.07 -10.93 4.53
CA LEU A 55 3.75 -10.02 5.47
C LEU A 55 2.83 -9.52 6.60
N LEU A 56 1.52 -9.44 6.35
CA LEU A 56 0.50 -9.08 7.33
C LEU A 56 -0.40 -10.30 7.57
N SER A 57 0.12 -11.26 8.32
CA SER A 57 -0.60 -12.46 8.73
C SER A 57 -0.82 -12.50 10.23
N ARG A 58 -1.70 -13.40 10.67
CA ARG A 58 -1.74 -13.88 12.04
C ARG A 58 -0.65 -14.94 12.24
N ALA A 59 -0.41 -15.33 13.49
CA ALA A 59 0.57 -16.36 13.86
C ALA A 59 0.27 -17.75 13.27
N ASP A 60 -0.98 -17.99 12.85
CA ASP A 60 -1.41 -19.21 12.16
C ASP A 60 -1.19 -19.15 10.63
N GLY A 61 -0.64 -18.04 10.10
CA GLY A 61 -0.40 -17.81 8.67
C GLY A 61 -1.60 -17.27 7.90
N THR A 62 -2.77 -17.11 8.55
CA THR A 62 -3.95 -16.54 7.88
C THR A 62 -3.81 -15.03 7.67
N ALA A 63 -4.46 -14.51 6.63
CA ALA A 63 -4.46 -13.08 6.36
C ALA A 63 -4.99 -12.27 7.55
N HIS A 64 -4.30 -11.19 7.92
CA HIS A 64 -4.80 -10.30 8.95
C HIS A 64 -6.07 -9.58 8.46
N PRO A 65 -7.21 -9.67 9.17
CA PRO A 65 -8.47 -9.11 8.69
C PRO A 65 -8.45 -7.59 8.54
N VAL A 66 -9.18 -7.08 7.55
CA VAL A 66 -9.27 -5.63 7.26
C VAL A 66 -9.82 -4.84 8.42
N HIS A 67 -10.81 -5.41 9.10
CA HIS A 67 -11.44 -4.75 10.25
C HIS A 67 -10.49 -4.60 11.44
N ASP A 68 -9.55 -5.52 11.64
CA ASP A 68 -8.61 -5.50 12.77
C ASP A 68 -7.64 -4.31 12.62
N TYR A 69 -6.94 -4.22 11.47
CA TYR A 69 -6.01 -3.12 11.24
C TYR A 69 -6.72 -1.77 11.02
N SER A 70 -7.98 -1.76 10.57
CA SER A 70 -8.79 -0.53 10.49
C SER A 70 -9.20 -0.01 11.87
N ARG A 71 -9.49 -0.93 12.81
CA ARG A 71 -9.77 -0.59 14.22
C ARG A 71 -8.51 -0.06 14.89
N GLU A 72 -7.37 -0.70 14.68
CA GLU A 72 -6.09 -0.25 15.21
C GLU A 72 -5.74 1.16 14.72
N PHE A 73 -5.86 1.42 13.41
CA PHE A 73 -5.72 2.75 12.86
C PHE A 73 -6.66 3.77 13.51
N SER A 74 -7.93 3.39 13.71
CA SER A 74 -8.91 4.25 14.38
C SER A 74 -8.50 4.55 15.83
N SER A 75 -7.95 3.58 16.55
CA SER A 75 -7.43 3.77 17.90
C SER A 75 -6.27 4.78 17.92
N GLN A 76 -5.30 4.61 17.02
CA GLN A 76 -4.13 5.49 16.92
C GLN A 76 -4.50 6.92 16.52
N HIS A 77 -5.38 7.10 15.54
CA HIS A 77 -5.78 8.46 15.11
C HIS A 77 -6.53 9.21 16.22
N ASN A 78 -7.37 8.50 16.99
CA ASN A 78 -8.11 9.06 18.12
C ASN A 78 -7.15 9.46 19.24
N ALA A 79 -6.19 8.59 19.57
CA ALA A 79 -5.16 8.88 20.57
C ALA A 79 -4.30 10.10 20.19
N ALA A 80 -4.08 10.32 18.88
CA ALA A 80 -3.39 11.49 18.36
C ALA A 80 -4.27 12.77 18.29
N GLY A 81 -5.55 12.70 18.67
CA GLY A 81 -6.47 13.85 18.63
C GLY A 81 -6.81 14.34 17.22
N LEU A 82 -6.63 13.49 16.21
CA LEU A 82 -6.87 13.86 14.81
C LEU A 82 -8.36 13.79 14.47
N LYS A 83 -8.77 14.59 13.48
CA LYS A 83 -10.12 14.49 12.91
C LYS A 83 -10.36 13.08 12.37
N ALA A 84 -11.59 12.57 12.56
CA ALA A 84 -12.03 11.29 12.04
C ALA A 84 -11.69 11.12 10.55
N ILE A 85 -10.76 10.20 10.28
CA ILE A 85 -10.39 9.73 8.95
C ILE A 85 -10.38 8.20 8.95
N THR A 86 -10.73 7.60 7.82
CA THR A 86 -10.61 6.15 7.63
C THR A 86 -9.24 5.81 7.04
N LEU A 87 -8.81 4.56 7.21
CA LEU A 87 -7.57 4.09 6.58
C LEU A 87 -7.62 4.22 5.05
N GLY A 88 -8.80 4.00 4.44
CA GLY A 88 -9.00 4.18 3.00
C GLY A 88 -8.83 5.62 2.53
N ASN A 89 -9.10 6.61 3.40
CA ASN A 89 -8.89 8.02 3.08
C ASN A 89 -7.41 8.37 2.89
N LEU A 90 -6.48 7.59 3.47
CA LEU A 90 -5.04 7.82 3.28
C LEU A 90 -4.61 7.72 1.81
N ARG A 91 -5.30 6.91 1.01
CA ARG A 91 -5.08 6.84 -0.45
C ARG A 91 -5.37 8.18 -1.12
N HIS A 92 -6.46 8.83 -0.73
CA HIS A 92 -6.81 10.16 -1.25
C HIS A 92 -5.83 11.22 -0.75
N SER A 93 -5.42 11.16 0.51
CA SER A 93 -4.37 12.03 1.05
C SER A 93 -3.07 11.90 0.26
N ASN A 94 -2.71 10.68 -0.15
CA ASN A 94 -1.53 10.46 -0.97
C ASN A 94 -1.65 11.09 -2.38
N ILE A 95 -2.79 10.92 -3.05
CA ILE A 95 -3.07 11.58 -4.34
C ILE A 95 -2.90 13.10 -4.21
N SER A 96 -3.50 13.70 -3.18
CA SER A 96 -3.42 15.13 -2.93
C SER A 96 -1.98 15.59 -2.68
N ARG A 97 -1.17 14.81 -1.94
CA ARG A 97 0.25 15.11 -1.69
C ARG A 97 1.09 15.04 -2.95
N MET A 98 0.91 14.01 -3.78
CA MET A 98 1.63 13.89 -5.05
C MET A 98 1.32 15.06 -5.99
N ARG A 99 0.05 15.46 -6.08
CA ARG A 99 -0.35 16.63 -6.87
C ARG A 99 0.24 17.92 -6.32
N ALA A 100 0.22 18.10 -4.99
CA ALA A 100 0.82 19.28 -4.35
C ALA A 100 2.35 19.35 -4.56
N ALA A 101 3.02 18.19 -4.69
CA ALA A 101 4.43 18.09 -5.03
C ALA A 101 4.73 18.27 -6.53
N GLY A 102 3.72 18.58 -7.36
CA GLY A 102 3.88 18.81 -8.80
C GLY A 102 4.08 17.54 -9.62
N ILE A 103 3.76 16.36 -9.08
CA ILE A 103 3.82 15.11 -9.84
C ILE A 103 2.74 15.10 -10.92
N ALA A 104 3.13 14.76 -12.15
CA ALA A 104 2.25 14.72 -13.30
C ALA A 104 1.05 13.76 -13.11
N ALA A 105 -0.11 14.15 -13.64
CA ALA A 105 -1.38 13.48 -13.35
C ALA A 105 -1.42 12.03 -13.87
N ASP A 106 -0.76 11.76 -14.98
CA ASP A 106 -0.53 10.43 -15.57
C ASP A 106 0.28 9.53 -14.62
N VAL A 107 1.37 10.04 -14.04
CA VAL A 107 2.18 9.32 -13.05
C VAL A 107 1.38 9.01 -11.78
N VAL A 108 0.58 9.97 -11.31
CA VAL A 108 -0.31 9.74 -10.15
C VAL A 108 -1.37 8.69 -10.49
N ALA A 109 -1.96 8.73 -11.68
CA ALA A 109 -2.95 7.75 -12.12
C ALA A 109 -2.35 6.34 -12.22
N ALA A 110 -1.18 6.21 -12.86
CA ALA A 110 -0.43 4.96 -12.95
C ALA A 110 -0.08 4.40 -11.57
N TRP A 111 0.38 5.25 -10.64
CA TRP A 111 0.69 4.87 -9.27
C TRP A 111 -0.52 4.28 -8.53
N HIS A 112 -1.70 4.86 -8.75
CA HIS A 112 -2.93 4.46 -8.09
C HIS A 112 -3.71 3.41 -8.87
N GLY A 113 -3.21 2.92 -10.01
CA GLY A 113 -3.91 1.92 -10.82
C GLY A 113 -5.26 2.41 -11.35
N HIS A 114 -5.42 3.71 -11.57
CA HIS A 114 -6.58 4.24 -12.27
C HIS A 114 -6.40 3.99 -13.78
N PRO A 115 -7.44 3.53 -14.49
CA PRO A 115 -7.38 3.52 -15.94
C PRO A 115 -7.21 4.97 -16.41
N GLU A 116 -6.22 5.22 -17.25
CA GLU A 116 -6.07 6.50 -17.92
C GLU A 116 -7.38 6.82 -18.64
N ARG A 117 -8.04 7.91 -18.26
CA ARG A 117 -9.01 8.59 -19.10
C ARG A 117 -8.40 9.93 -19.44
N HIS A 118 -7.88 10.01 -20.66
CA HIS A 118 -7.68 11.27 -21.36
C HIS A 118 -9.00 11.64 -22.07
N ASP A 119 -9.36 12.92 -22.06
CA ASP A 119 -10.55 13.47 -22.74
C ASP A 119 -10.41 13.48 -24.28
N ASP A 120 -9.37 12.85 -24.82
CA ASP A 120 -8.96 12.90 -26.22
C ASP A 120 -8.88 11.50 -26.89
N GLY A 121 -9.18 10.41 -26.16
CA GLY A 121 -9.25 9.06 -26.74
C GLY A 121 -7.92 8.49 -27.28
N ARG A 122 -6.77 9.12 -27.01
CA ARG A 122 -5.46 8.67 -27.49
C ARG A 122 -4.56 8.23 -26.32
N LEU A 123 -4.23 6.93 -26.30
CA LEU A 123 -3.22 6.35 -25.41
C LEU A 123 -1.83 6.88 -25.83
N TRP A 124 -1.13 7.62 -24.97
CA TRP A 124 0.24 8.05 -25.24
C TRP A 124 1.20 6.83 -25.17
N PRO A 125 2.20 6.71 -26.06
CA PRO A 125 3.23 5.70 -25.91
C PRO A 125 4.04 6.02 -24.66
N GLY A 126 4.07 5.11 -23.70
CA GLY A 126 4.66 5.29 -22.36
C GLY A 126 6.00 6.01 -22.38
N ASP A 127 5.98 7.29 -22.04
CA ASP A 127 7.18 8.02 -21.72
C ASP A 127 7.45 7.90 -20.22
N ARG A 128 8.71 7.62 -19.90
CA ARG A 128 9.19 7.13 -18.60
C ARG A 128 9.32 8.28 -17.60
N HIS A 129 8.20 8.86 -17.19
CA HIS A 129 8.20 9.63 -15.95
C HIS A 129 8.28 8.65 -14.78
N SER A 130 9.49 8.53 -14.23
CA SER A 130 9.82 7.52 -13.25
C SER A 130 8.90 7.61 -12.02
N PRO A 131 8.20 6.52 -11.66
CA PRO A 131 7.44 6.43 -10.41
C PRO A 131 8.31 6.72 -9.17
N THR A 132 9.64 6.67 -9.29
CA THR A 132 10.58 6.96 -8.20
C THR A 132 10.36 8.35 -7.59
N ALA A 133 10.08 9.38 -8.39
CA ALA A 133 9.79 10.72 -7.86
C ALA A 133 8.46 10.77 -7.07
N ALA A 134 7.48 9.97 -7.48
CA ALA A 134 6.23 9.81 -6.74
C ALA A 134 6.45 9.06 -5.41
N SER A 135 7.39 8.11 -5.38
CA SER A 135 7.69 7.35 -4.17
C SER A 135 8.29 8.19 -3.03
N SER A 136 9.11 9.20 -3.33
CA SER A 136 9.72 10.03 -2.28
C SER A 136 8.70 10.89 -1.52
N VAL A 137 7.59 11.26 -2.16
CA VAL A 137 6.49 12.03 -1.53
C VAL A 137 5.90 11.32 -0.29
N PHE A 138 5.98 9.99 -0.24
CA PHE A 138 5.51 9.21 0.91
C PHE A 138 6.41 9.36 2.15
N SER A 139 7.72 9.34 1.96
CA SER A 139 8.68 9.26 3.07
C SER A 139 8.98 10.61 3.70
N SER A 140 8.87 11.71 2.94
CA SER A 140 9.23 13.06 3.40
C SER A 140 8.32 13.61 4.51
N ALA A 141 7.18 12.98 4.78
CA ALA A 141 6.08 13.57 5.56
C ALA A 141 5.94 13.03 7.00
N VAL A 142 6.74 12.06 7.43
CA VAL A 142 6.76 11.60 8.83
C VAL A 142 8.00 12.21 9.47
N GLY A 143 7.78 13.18 10.36
CA GLY A 143 8.82 14.00 10.99
C GLY A 143 10.05 13.19 11.37
N GLN A 144 11.19 13.59 10.80
CA GLN A 144 12.49 13.33 11.40
C GLN A 144 12.54 14.22 12.64
N CYS A 145 12.21 13.64 13.79
CA CYS A 145 12.60 14.13 15.09
C CYS A 145 13.51 13.08 15.71
#